data_AF-A0A522HL73-F1
#
_entry.id   AF-A0A522HL73-F1
#
_cell.length_a   1.000
_cell.length_b   1.000
_cell.length_c   1.000
_cell.angle_alpha   90.00
_cell.angle_beta   90.00
_cell.angle_gamma   90.00
#
_symmetry.space_group_name_H-M   'P 1'
#
loop_
_entity.id
_entity.type
_entity.pdbx_description
1 polymer ?
#
loop_
_entity_poly.entity_id
_entity_poly.type
_entity_poly.pdbx_seq_one_letter_code
_entity_poly.pdbx_strand_id
1 'polypeptide(L)'
;MFERPRHQTIAKLLRNMDGELLTRAKCYFGGGTAIALKLGEYRESIDVDFLCSDKDGYRLLRNAITPPTLGAILRSPMNHLRDVRTQRDKISAYLEVDAVPIRVEFVLEGRIPIGGALDPDLGVPVLDRIDMYAE
;
A
#
# COMPACT_ATOMS: atom_id res chain seq x y z
N MET A 1 -14.24 1.24 -13.00
CA MET A 1 -14.74 1.42 -11.62
C MET A 1 -14.97 0.03 -11.04
N PHE A 2 -14.54 -0.26 -9.81
CA PHE A 2 -14.73 -1.57 -9.18
C PHE A 2 -16.20 -1.82 -8.85
N GLU A 3 -16.68 -3.05 -8.99
CA GLU A 3 -18.06 -3.45 -8.73
C GLU A 3 -18.27 -3.81 -7.26
N ARG A 4 -17.28 -4.41 -6.60
CA ARG A 4 -17.43 -4.83 -5.20
C ARG A 4 -17.26 -3.66 -4.24
N PRO A 5 -18.17 -3.45 -3.26
CA PRO A 5 -18.07 -2.36 -2.30
C PRO A 5 -16.72 -2.29 -1.57
N ARG A 6 -16.19 -3.44 -1.11
CA ARG A 6 -14.90 -3.51 -0.42
C ARG A 6 -13.73 -3.08 -1.29
N HIS A 7 -13.74 -3.42 -2.58
CA HIS A 7 -12.70 -2.99 -3.51
C HIS A 7 -12.83 -1.51 -3.89
N GLN A 8 -14.04 -0.96 -3.93
CA GLN A 8 -14.22 0.49 -4.03
C GLN A 8 -13.63 1.21 -2.81
N THR A 9 -13.82 0.68 -1.60
CA THR A 9 -13.22 1.21 -0.37
C THR A 9 -11.69 1.17 -0.44
N ILE A 10 -11.09 0.07 -0.90
CA ILE A 10 -9.64 -0.02 -1.12
C ILE A 10 -9.17 1.01 -2.15
N ALA A 11 -9.88 1.17 -3.26
CA ALA A 11 -9.51 2.17 -4.27
C ALA A 11 -9.56 3.61 -3.73
N LYS A 12 -10.53 3.93 -2.85
CA LYS A 12 -10.58 5.22 -2.16
C LYS A 12 -9.35 5.40 -1.25
N LEU A 13 -9.01 4.37 -0.47
CA LEU A 13 -7.82 4.36 0.36
C LEU A 13 -6.54 4.61 -0.46
N LEU A 14 -6.32 3.83 -1.51
CA LEU A 14 -5.12 3.93 -2.37
C LEU A 14 -5.00 5.32 -3.01
N ARG A 15 -6.10 5.90 -3.50
CA ARG A 15 -6.09 7.26 -4.08
C ARG A 15 -5.77 8.36 -3.08
N ASN A 16 -6.02 8.13 -1.78
CA ASN A 16 -5.63 9.06 -0.74
C ASN A 16 -4.17 8.87 -0.30
N MET A 17 -3.44 7.87 -0.81
CA MET A 17 -2.00 7.75 -0.59
C MET A 17 -1.21 8.65 -1.54
N ASP A 18 -0.06 9.13 -1.08
CA ASP A 18 0.86 9.90 -1.91
C ASP A 18 1.65 8.97 -2.85
N GLY A 19 1.07 8.70 -4.02
CA GLY A 19 1.69 7.90 -5.07
C GLY A 19 3.04 8.42 -5.56
N GLU A 20 3.31 9.74 -5.50
CA GLU A 20 4.61 10.28 -5.92
C GLU A 20 5.69 9.94 -4.89
N LEU A 21 5.37 10.12 -3.61
CA LEU A 21 6.25 9.71 -2.51
C LEU A 21 6.52 8.20 -2.58
N LEU A 22 5.49 7.38 -2.74
CA LEU A 22 5.62 5.92 -2.85
C LEU A 22 6.46 5.51 -4.07
N THR A 23 6.31 6.21 -5.19
CA THR A 23 7.14 5.97 -6.40
C THR A 23 8.60 6.31 -6.12
N ARG A 24 8.89 7.46 -5.50
CA ARG A 24 10.25 7.85 -5.09
C ARG A 24 10.85 6.87 -4.08
N ALA A 25 10.02 6.31 -3.20
CA ALA A 25 10.40 5.29 -2.24
C ALA A 25 10.58 3.89 -2.86
N LYS A 26 10.28 3.71 -4.16
CA LYS A 26 10.26 2.39 -4.84
C LYS A 26 9.46 1.37 -4.01
N CYS A 27 8.29 1.80 -3.54
CA CYS A 27 7.42 1.03 -2.67
C CYS A 27 6.10 0.80 -3.41
N TYR A 28 5.83 -0.45 -3.75
CA TYR A 28 4.82 -0.83 -4.74
C TYR A 28 3.69 -1.60 -4.08
N PHE A 29 2.45 -1.24 -4.41
CA PHE A 29 1.26 -1.98 -4.01
C PHE A 29 1.28 -3.37 -4.66
N GLY A 30 1.09 -4.39 -3.85
CA GLY A 30 1.24 -5.78 -4.21
C GLY A 30 0.25 -6.70 -3.52
N GLY A 31 0.58 -7.98 -3.56
CA GLY A 31 -0.13 -9.03 -2.87
C GLY A 31 -1.51 -9.35 -3.39
N GLY A 32 -2.20 -10.16 -2.60
CA GLY A 32 -3.46 -10.78 -3.00
C GLY A 32 -4.56 -9.79 -3.41
N THR A 33 -4.54 -8.58 -2.87
CA THR A 33 -5.51 -7.53 -3.21
C THR A 33 -5.14 -6.82 -4.50
N ALA A 34 -3.86 -6.51 -4.76
CA ALA A 34 -3.46 -5.96 -6.05
C ALA A 34 -3.82 -6.91 -7.20
N ILE A 35 -3.58 -8.22 -7.02
CA ILE A 35 -3.97 -9.25 -8.00
C ILE A 35 -5.49 -9.29 -8.18
N ALA A 36 -6.26 -9.25 -7.08
CA ALA A 36 -7.73 -9.24 -7.14
C ALA A 36 -8.27 -8.03 -7.93
N LEU A 37 -7.75 -6.83 -7.66
CA LEU A 37 -8.17 -5.62 -8.36
C LEU A 37 -7.77 -5.64 -9.85
N LYS A 38 -6.62 -6.21 -10.19
CA LYS A 38 -6.13 -6.29 -11.58
C LYS A 38 -6.78 -7.38 -12.43
N LEU A 39 -7.29 -8.44 -11.82
CA LEU A 39 -7.91 -9.57 -12.52
C LEU A 39 -9.43 -9.57 -12.41
N GLY A 40 -10.05 -8.38 -12.49
CA GLY A 40 -11.50 -8.24 -12.56
C GLY A 40 -12.23 -8.74 -11.31
N GLU A 41 -11.63 -8.58 -10.12
CA GLU A 41 -12.27 -8.88 -8.84
C GLU A 41 -12.69 -10.36 -8.69
N TYR A 42 -11.88 -11.27 -9.27
CA TYR A 42 -12.11 -12.72 -9.30
C TYR A 42 -12.32 -13.35 -7.91
N ARG A 43 -11.76 -12.73 -6.88
CA ARG A 43 -12.03 -13.00 -5.47
C ARG A 43 -12.10 -11.68 -4.72
N GLU A 44 -12.68 -11.71 -3.53
CA GLU A 44 -12.61 -10.57 -2.62
C GLU A 44 -11.33 -10.62 -1.78
N SER A 45 -10.68 -9.47 -1.63
CA SER A 45 -9.49 -9.29 -0.81
C SER A 45 -9.49 -7.85 -0.28
N ILE A 46 -9.14 -7.64 0.99
CA ILE A 46 -9.30 -6.33 1.65
C ILE A 46 -8.03 -5.73 2.24
N ASP A 47 -7.01 -6.55 2.48
CA ASP A 47 -5.73 -6.09 3.03
C ASP A 47 -4.93 -5.36 1.96
N VAL A 48 -4.18 -4.33 2.36
CA VAL A 48 -3.34 -3.55 1.45
C VAL A 48 -1.89 -3.77 1.82
N ASP A 49 -1.13 -4.37 0.91
CA ASP A 49 0.27 -4.70 1.13
C ASP A 49 1.14 -3.93 0.14
N PHE A 50 2.20 -3.31 0.64
CA PHE A 50 3.22 -2.65 -0.15
C PHE A 50 4.58 -3.32 0.06
N LEU A 51 5.29 -3.57 -1.03
CA LEU A 51 6.65 -4.11 -1.02
C LEU A 51 7.66 -3.05 -1.44
N CYS A 52 8.79 -2.98 -0.76
CA CYS A 52 9.92 -2.13 -1.12
C CYS A 52 11.20 -2.96 -1.02
N SER A 53 12.01 -3.05 -2.08
CA SER A 53 13.31 -3.73 -2.04
C SER A 53 14.50 -2.77 -1.91
N ASP A 54 14.25 -1.47 -1.96
CA ASP A 54 15.28 -0.43 -1.93
C ASP A 54 15.45 0.11 -0.50
N LYS A 55 16.67 0.00 0.04
CA LYS A 55 16.94 0.41 1.44
C LYS A 55 16.81 1.92 1.64
N ASP A 56 17.21 2.73 0.67
CA ASP A 56 17.07 4.19 0.76
C ASP A 56 15.62 4.63 0.57
N GLY A 57 14.90 3.96 -0.34
CA GLY A 57 13.47 4.11 -0.51
C GLY A 57 12.68 3.76 0.75
N TYR A 58 13.01 2.65 1.41
CA TYR A 58 12.38 2.27 2.67
C TYR A 58 12.72 3.26 3.80
N ARG A 59 13.94 3.80 3.82
CA ARG A 59 14.32 4.87 4.76
C ARG A 59 13.53 6.16 4.51
N LEU A 60 13.31 6.53 3.25
CA LEU A 60 12.45 7.65 2.86
C LEU A 60 11.02 7.44 3.38
N LEU A 61 10.46 6.24 3.17
CA LEU A 61 9.13 5.87 3.66
C LEU A 61 9.04 6.02 5.19
N ARG A 62 10.02 5.51 5.93
CA ARG A 62 10.06 5.61 7.40
C ARG A 62 10.11 7.05 7.90
N ASN A 63 10.85 7.92 7.22
CA ASN A 63 10.95 9.33 7.60
C ASN A 63 9.67 10.13 7.30
N ALA A 64 8.88 9.68 6.33
CA ALA A 64 7.59 10.29 5.99
C ALA A 64 6.47 9.92 6.98
N ILE A 65 6.62 8.79 7.67
CA ILE A 65 5.65 8.29 8.65
C ILE A 65 5.87 8.98 9.99
N THR A 66 4.81 9.56 10.54
CA THR A 66 4.83 10.27 11.82
C THR A 66 3.85 9.61 12.80
N PRO A 67 4.32 8.62 13.60
CA PRO A 67 3.48 7.94 14.59
C PRO A 67 2.80 8.95 15.52
N PRO A 68 1.52 8.73 15.90
CA PRO A 68 0.76 7.48 15.74
C PRO A 68 0.12 7.26 14.35
N THR A 69 0.39 8.14 13.37
CA THR A 69 -0.23 8.11 12.04
C THR A 69 0.73 7.71 10.92
N LEU A 70 0.20 7.46 9.72
CA LEU A 70 0.98 7.29 8.50
C LEU A 70 1.61 8.59 7.96
N GLY A 71 1.34 9.75 8.58
CA GLY A 71 1.97 11.01 8.22
C GLY A 71 1.84 11.38 6.75
N ALA A 72 2.95 11.77 6.13
CA ALA A 72 3.00 12.26 4.75
C ALA A 72 2.75 11.18 3.69
N ILE A 73 2.61 9.91 4.08
CA ILE A 73 2.16 8.85 3.16
C ILE A 73 0.72 9.06 2.71
N LEU A 74 -0.07 9.82 3.48
CA LEU A 74 -1.46 10.16 3.16
C LEU A 74 -1.55 11.60 2.67
N ARG A 75 -2.30 11.82 1.59
CA ARG A 75 -2.60 13.16 1.04
C ARG A 75 -3.53 13.95 1.95
N SER A 76 -4.44 13.27 2.63
CA SER A 76 -5.33 13.84 3.65
C SER A 76 -5.40 12.91 4.87
N PRO A 77 -5.56 13.44 6.09
CA PRO A 77 -5.70 12.63 7.30
C PRO A 77 -6.83 11.60 7.18
N MET A 78 -6.62 10.40 7.73
CA MET A 78 -7.64 9.35 7.85
C MET A 78 -7.71 8.82 9.27
N ASN A 79 -8.84 8.22 9.61
CA ASN A 79 -9.06 7.62 10.93
C ASN A 79 -8.16 6.38 11.10
N HIS A 80 -7.25 6.43 12.07
CA HIS A 80 -6.41 5.29 12.45
C HIS A 80 -7.06 4.60 13.64
N LEU A 81 -7.33 3.31 13.51
CA LEU A 81 -7.99 2.51 14.56
C LEU A 81 -7.05 2.15 15.72
N ARG A 82 -5.74 2.30 15.51
CA ARG A 82 -4.67 2.15 16.50
C ARG A 82 -3.38 2.79 15.97
N ASP A 83 -2.43 3.01 16.87
CA ASP A 83 -1.12 3.57 16.52
C ASP A 83 -0.41 2.74 15.44
N VAL A 84 0.20 3.44 14.47
CA VAL A 84 1.09 2.83 13.49
C VAL A 84 2.24 2.11 14.19
N ARG A 85 2.39 0.81 13.91
CA ARG A 85 3.47 -0.01 14.46
C ARG A 85 4.62 -0.07 13.45
N THR A 86 5.79 0.42 13.85
CA THR A 86 7.01 0.31 13.06
C THR A 86 7.94 -0.76 13.64
N GLN A 87 8.32 -1.74 12.83
CA GLN A 87 9.35 -2.73 13.10
C GLN A 87 10.55 -2.48 12.19
N ARG A 88 11.56 -3.36 12.21
CA ARG A 88 12.79 -3.22 11.40
C ARG A 88 12.48 -3.23 9.90
N ASP A 89 11.70 -4.20 9.48
CA ASP A 89 11.41 -4.59 8.09
C ASP A 89 9.93 -4.49 7.75
N LYS A 90 9.09 -4.08 8.70
CA LYS A 90 7.66 -3.89 8.47
C LYS A 90 7.10 -2.66 9.16
N ILE A 91 6.12 -2.02 8.53
CA ILE A 91 5.27 -1.00 9.12
C ILE A 91 3.82 -1.43 8.93
N SER A 92 3.03 -1.47 9.99
CA SER A 92 1.63 -1.89 9.94
C SER A 92 0.72 -0.79 10.49
N ALA A 93 -0.37 -0.51 9.77
CA ALA A 93 -1.41 0.45 10.13
C ALA A 93 -2.80 -0.17 9.95
N TYR A 94 -3.79 0.35 10.69
CA TYR A 94 -5.19 -0.04 10.56
C TYR A 94 -6.00 1.24 10.37
N LEU A 95 -6.56 1.40 9.19
CA LEU A 95 -7.28 2.60 8.78
C LEU A 95 -8.75 2.26 8.63
N GLU A 96 -9.62 3.17 9.05
CA GLU A 96 -11.05 3.05 8.77
C GLU A 96 -11.41 3.87 7.54
N VAL A 97 -12.05 3.22 6.58
CA VAL A 97 -12.56 3.87 5.36
C VAL A 97 -13.99 3.38 5.15
N ASP A 98 -14.95 4.31 5.07
CA ASP A 98 -16.38 4.01 5.01
C ASP A 98 -16.85 3.01 6.10
N ALA A 99 -16.39 3.19 7.35
CA ALA A 99 -16.62 2.28 8.48
C ALA A 99 -16.10 0.83 8.31
N VAL A 100 -15.24 0.59 7.31
CA VAL A 100 -14.55 -0.69 7.12
C VAL A 100 -13.11 -0.57 7.62
N PRO A 101 -12.67 -1.45 8.55
CA PRO A 101 -11.27 -1.53 8.95
C PRO A 101 -10.44 -2.17 7.85
N ILE A 102 -9.36 -1.49 7.43
CA ILE A 102 -8.41 -1.98 6.43
C ILE A 102 -7.02 -2.04 7.05
N ARG A 103 -6.39 -3.21 6.96
CA ARG A 103 -4.97 -3.38 7.30
C ARG A 103 -4.12 -2.85 6.14
N VAL A 104 -3.14 -2.01 6.46
CA VAL A 104 -2.12 -1.54 5.53
C VAL A 104 -0.76 -1.97 6.05
N GLU A 105 0.02 -2.68 5.23
CA GLU A 105 1.39 -3.06 5.55
C GLU A 105 2.38 -2.52 4.51
N PHE A 106 3.55 -2.10 4.98
CA PHE A 106 4.71 -1.77 4.14
C PHE A 106 5.86 -2.68 4.58
N VAL A 107 6.39 -3.48 3.66
CA VAL A 107 7.39 -4.51 3.95
C VAL A 107 8.67 -4.24 3.16
N LEU A 108 9.81 -4.33 3.84
CA LEU A 108 11.13 -4.34 3.22
C LEU A 108 11.47 -5.74 2.72
N GLU A 109 11.48 -5.95 1.42
CA GLU A 109 11.90 -7.20 0.77
C GLU A 109 13.39 -7.14 0.40
N GLY A 110 14.25 -7.78 1.20
CA GLY A 110 15.70 -7.69 1.03
C GLY A 110 16.34 -8.75 0.13
N ARG A 111 15.58 -9.74 -0.37
CA ARG A 111 16.09 -10.95 -1.03
C ARG A 111 16.17 -10.82 -2.54
N ILE A 112 15.23 -10.09 -3.14
CA ILE A 112 15.09 -9.96 -4.59
C ILE A 112 14.82 -8.51 -5.00
N PRO A 113 15.30 -8.08 -6.18
CA PRO A 113 14.85 -6.82 -6.76
C PRO A 113 13.37 -6.93 -7.15
N ILE A 114 12.63 -5.85 -6.97
CA ILE A 114 11.24 -5.72 -7.43
C ILE A 114 11.07 -4.45 -8.26
N GLY A 115 10.23 -4.54 -9.28
CA GLY A 115 9.83 -3.45 -10.16
C GLY A 115 8.34 -3.18 -10.08
N GLY A 116 7.94 -2.08 -10.70
CA GLY A 116 6.56 -1.65 -10.77
C GLY A 116 6.44 -0.25 -11.34
N ALA A 117 5.20 0.17 -11.58
CA ALA A 117 4.90 1.46 -12.17
C ALA A 117 3.70 2.10 -11.50
N LEU A 118 3.61 3.43 -11.57
CA LEU A 118 2.44 4.18 -11.13
C LEU A 118 1.22 3.70 -11.92
N ASP A 119 0.22 3.22 -11.20
CA ASP A 119 -1.05 2.87 -11.79
C ASP A 119 -1.98 4.09 -11.83
N PRO A 120 -2.45 4.52 -13.03
CA PRO A 120 -3.26 5.73 -13.15
C PRO A 120 -4.66 5.58 -12.52
N ASP A 121 -5.21 4.36 -12.42
CA ASP A 121 -6.55 4.13 -11.88
C ASP A 121 -6.56 4.06 -10.34
N LEU A 122 -5.49 3.51 -9.77
CA LEU A 122 -5.30 3.35 -8.32
C LEU A 122 -4.55 4.52 -7.68
N GLY A 123 -3.76 5.28 -8.45
CA GLY A 123 -3.02 6.45 -7.97
C GLY A 123 -1.77 6.13 -7.14
N VAL A 124 -1.34 4.88 -7.12
CA VAL A 124 -0.14 4.39 -6.41
C VAL A 124 0.71 3.53 -7.34
N PRO A 125 2.03 3.43 -7.11
CA PRO A 125 2.87 2.43 -7.77
C PRO A 125 2.36 1.01 -7.46
N VAL A 126 2.30 0.15 -8.47
CA VAL A 126 1.86 -1.25 -8.37
C VAL A 126 2.98 -2.14 -8.89
N LEU A 127 3.20 -3.29 -8.24
CA LEU A 127 4.22 -4.25 -8.66
C LEU A 127 4.00 -4.69 -10.10
N ASP A 128 5.10 -4.96 -10.79
CA ASP A 128 5.03 -5.63 -12.08
C ASP A 128 4.46 -7.03 -11.93
N ARG A 129 3.77 -7.51 -12.97
CA ARG A 129 3.09 -8.83 -12.92
C ARG A 129 4.05 -9.98 -12.62
N ILE A 130 5.31 -9.88 -13.04
CA ILE A 130 6.33 -10.90 -12.78
C ILE A 130 6.76 -10.92 -11.30
N ASP A 131 6.67 -9.78 -10.62
CA ASP A 131 7.10 -9.60 -9.23
C ASP A 131 5.94 -9.77 -8.24
N MET A 132 4.69 -9.88 -8.72
CA MET A 132 3.53 -10.20 -7.88
C MET A 132 3.62 -11.56 -7.16
N TYR A 133 4.58 -12.41 -7.54
CA TYR A 133 4.86 -13.70 -6.89
C TYR A 133 6.01 -13.63 -5.86
N ALA A 134 6.51 -12.42 -5.55
CA ALA A 134 7.63 -12.17 -4.65
C ALA A 134 7.32 -12.31 -3.14
N GLU A 135 6.08 -12.65 -2.77
CA GLU A 135 5.62 -12.74 -1.36
C GLU A 135 6.00 -14.05 -0.66
#